data_AF-A0AAW7Q770-F1
#
_entry.id   AF-A0AAW7Q770-F1
#
_cell.length_a   1.000
_cell.length_b   1.000
_cell.length_c   1.000
_cell.angle_alpha   90.00
_cell.angle_beta   90.00
_cell.angle_gamma   90.00
#
_symmetry.space_group_name_H-M   'P 1'
#
loop_
_entity.id
_entity.type
_entity.pdbx_description
1 polymer ?
#
loop_
_entity_poly.entity_id
_entity_poly.type
_entity_poly.pdbx_seq_one_letter_code
_entity_poly.pdbx_strand_id
1 'polypeptide(L)' 'MSDIESLYIYYGIHFRVRNYFRLLSKRFPFAIYYKFDQNFIYIYAVLDCRQNPIFLNQRLEN' A
#
# COMPACT_ATOMS: atom_id res chain seq x y z
N MET A 1 -10.91 -13.75 2.19
CA MET A 1 -10.00 -12.77 2.81
C MET A 1 -9.76 -11.64 1.83
N SER A 2 -9.94 -10.39 2.27
CA SER A 2 -9.65 -9.19 1.49
C SER A 2 -8.15 -8.86 1.47
N ASP A 3 -7.70 -8.02 0.54
CA ASP A 3 -6.28 -7.64 0.43
C ASP A 3 -5.77 -6.91 1.69
N ILE A 4 -6.60 -6.06 2.32
CA ILE A 4 -6.24 -5.39 3.58
C ILE A 4 -6.12 -6.40 4.73
N GLU A 5 -7.08 -7.31 4.89
CA GLU A 5 -6.99 -8.35 5.93
C GLU A 5 -5.77 -9.25 5.75
N SER A 6 -5.36 -9.50 4.51
CA SER A 6 -4.16 -10.30 4.23
C SER A 6 -2.89 -9.69 4.82
N LEU A 7 -2.87 -8.37 5.08
CA LEU A 7 -1.73 -7.71 5.71
C LEU A 7 -1.46 -8.23 7.12
N TYR A 8 -2.45 -8.72 7.87
CA TYR A 8 -2.20 -9.32 9.19
C TYR A 8 -1.25 -10.52 9.16
N ILE A 9 -1.14 -11.19 8.01
CA ILE A 9 -0.27 -12.36 7.83
C ILE A 9 0.99 -11.99 7.05
N TYR A 10 0.87 -11.10 6.06
CA TYR A 10 1.93 -10.84 5.08
C TYR A 10 2.51 -9.43 5.15
N TYR A 11 2.31 -8.67 6.24
CA TYR A 11 2.96 -7.38 6.38
C TYR A 11 4.49 -7.52 6.35
N GLY A 12 5.18 -6.54 5.77
CA GLY A 12 6.65 -6.48 5.76
C GLY A 12 7.37 -7.28 4.68
N ILE A 13 6.69 -8.18 3.97
CA ILE A 13 7.30 -8.92 2.83
C ILE A 13 7.04 -8.27 1.47
N HIS A 14 6.17 -7.27 1.43
CA HIS A 14 5.78 -6.59 0.19
C HIS A 14 6.87 -5.66 -0.33
N PHE A 15 6.89 -5.39 -1.64
CA PHE A 15 7.91 -4.53 -2.25
C PHE A 15 7.87 -3.10 -1.67
N ARG A 16 9.05 -2.53 -1.38
CA ARG A 16 9.14 -1.16 -0.88
C ARG A 16 9.16 -0.15 -2.01
N VAL A 17 8.28 0.84 -1.93
CA VAL A 17 8.29 2.03 -2.80
C VAL A 17 8.53 3.23 -1.89
N ARG A 18 9.70 3.85 -2.03
CA ARG A 18 10.17 4.90 -1.12
C ARG A 18 10.15 4.39 0.33
N ASN A 19 9.39 5.05 1.20
CA ASN A 19 9.27 4.72 2.63
C ASN A 19 8.05 3.84 2.96
N TYR A 20 7.37 3.28 1.96
CA TYR A 20 6.15 2.48 2.15
C TYR A 20 6.31 1.07 1.58
N PHE A 21 5.66 0.11 2.21
CA PHE A 21 5.40 -1.20 1.64
C PHE A 21 4.20 -1.11 0.70
N ARG A 22 4.30 -1.73 -0.48
CA ARG A 22 3.26 -1.68 -1.52
C ARG A 22 2.71 -3.08 -1.80
N LEU A 23 1.43 -3.28 -1.48
CA LEU A 23 0.65 -4.45 -1.89
C LEU A 23 -0.17 -4.11 -3.14
N LEU A 24 -0.05 -4.92 -4.19
CA LEU A 24 -0.93 -4.84 -5.36
C LEU A 24 -2.21 -5.63 -5.08
N SER A 25 -3.35 -4.94 -5.14
CA SER A 25 -4.68 -5.50 -4.97
C SER A 25 -4.98 -6.56 -6.02
N LYS A 26 -5.67 -7.64 -5.60
CA LYS A 26 -6.20 -8.64 -6.53
C LYS A 26 -7.50 -8.16 -7.21
N ARG A 27 -8.19 -7.19 -6.62
CA ARG A 27 -9.45 -6.62 -7.13
C ARG A 27 -9.23 -5.25 -7.76
N PHE A 28 -9.23 -5.21 -9.10
CA PHE A 28 -8.91 -4.04 -9.93
C PHE A 28 -7.55 -3.42 -9.58
N PRO A 29 -6.85 -2.73 -10.50
CA PRO A 29 -5.42 -2.48 -10.30
C PRO A 29 -5.23 -1.34 -9.30
N PHE A 30 -5.41 -1.62 -8.00
CA PHE A 30 -5.12 -0.72 -6.89
C PHE A 30 -3.82 -1.14 -6.22
N ALA A 31 -3.11 -0.18 -5.66
CA ALA A 31 -1.97 -0.40 -4.79
C ALA A 31 -2.26 0.15 -3.40
N ILE A 32 -2.01 -0.67 -2.38
CA ILE A 32 -2.12 -0.31 -0.97
C ILE A 32 -0.72 0.03 -0.46
N TYR A 33 -0.55 1.26 -0.01
CA TYR A 33 0.69 1.76 0.57
C TYR A 33 0.55 1.80 2.09
N TYR A 34 1.44 1.10 2.79
CA TYR A 34 1.38 0.98 4.24
C TYR A 34 2.75 1.02 4.90
N LYS A 35 2.76 1.28 6.21
CA LYS A 35 3.88 1.01 7.13
C LYS A 35 3.37 0.14 8.26
N PHE A 36 4.28 -0.39 9.06
CA PHE A 36 3.92 -1.11 10.27
C PHE A 36 4.97 -0.90 11.35
N ASP A 37 4.53 -1.06 12.60
CA ASP A 37 5.39 -1.19 13.77
C ASP A 37 5.04 -2.50 14.51
N GLN A 38 5.43 -2.62 15.78
CA GLN A 38 5.19 -3.82 16.58
C GLN A 38 3.69 -4.11 16.82
N ASN A 39 2.84 -3.08 16.77
CA ASN A 39 1.45 -3.16 17.21
C ASN A 39 0.47 -2.91 16.07
N PHE A 40 0.84 -2.10 15.07
CA PHE A 40 -0.08 -1.60 14.07
C PHE A 40 0.43 -1.69 12.64
N ILE A 41 -0.53 -1.84 11.72
CA ILE A 41 -0.35 -1.67 10.28
C ILE A 41 -1.09 -0.38 9.90
N TYR A 42 -0.34 0.61 9.44
CA TYR A 42 -0.86 1.92 9.05
C TYR A 42 -1.04 1.97 7.54
N ILE A 43 -2.29 2.06 7.08
CA ILE A 43 -2.60 2.24 5.66
C ILE A 43 -2.58 3.74 5.36
N TYR A 44 -1.65 4.17 4.51
CA TYR A 44 -1.51 5.57 4.12
C TYR A 44 -2.33 5.91 2.88
N ALA A 45 -2.39 4.98 1.93
CA ALA A 45 -3.13 5.21 0.69
C ALA A 45 -3.58 3.91 0.01
N VAL A 46 -4.73 3.98 -0.66
CA VAL A 46 -5.20 2.97 -1.61
C VAL A 46 -5.43 3.69 -2.94
N LEU A 47 -4.60 3.40 -3.93
CA LEU A 47 -4.47 4.22 -5.15
C LEU A 47 -4.69 3.39 -6.40
N ASP A 48 -5.46 3.91 -7.34
CA ASP A 48 -5.69 3.28 -8.63
C ASP A 48 -4.43 3.39 -9.49
N CYS A 49 -3.83 2.25 -9.84
CA CYS A 49 -2.61 2.16 -10.63
C CYS A 49 -2.79 2.61 -12.09
N ARG A 50 -4.01 2.87 -12.55
CA ARG A 50 -4.28 3.45 -13.88
C ARG A 50 -4.17 4.97 -13.90
N GLN A 51 -4.11 5.61 -12.72
CA GLN A 51 -3.92 7.06 -12.64
C GLN A 51 -2.51 7.46 -13.04
N ASN A 52 -2.36 8.68 -13.56
CA ASN A 52 -1.06 9.22 -13.97
C ASN A 52 -0.08 9.21 -12.75
N PRO A 53 1.09 8.55 -12.88
CA PRO A 53 2.01 8.34 -11.76
C PRO A 53 2.61 9.64 -11.19
N ILE A 54 2.53 10.77 -11.90
CA ILE A 54 3.04 12.06 -11.40
C ILE A 54 2.31 12.50 -10.13
N PHE A 55 1.00 12.22 -10.01
CA PHE A 55 0.19 12.59 -8.85
C PHE A 55 0.37 11.65 -7.64
N LEU A 56 0.93 10.46 -7.87
CA LEU A 56 1.21 9.50 -6.80
C LEU A 56 2.19 10.09 -5.77
N ASN A 57 3.18 10.84 -6.25
CA ASN A 57 4.23 11.41 -5.40
C ASN A 57 3.66 12.42 -4.40
N GLN A 58 2.76 13.29 -4.87
CA GLN A 58 2.08 14.27 -4.02
C GLN A 58 1.23 13.63 -2.92
N ARG A 59 0.61 12.47 -3.21
CA ARG A 59 -0.22 11.75 -2.24
C ARG A 59 0.55 10.98 -1.19
N LEU A 60 1.79 10.59 -1.46
CA LEU A 60 2.64 9.82 -0.54
C LEU A 60 3.59 10.70 0.29
N GLU A 61 3.69 11.99 -0.03
CA GLU A 61 4.54 12.99 0.63
C GLU A 61 3.80 13.87 1.65
N ASN A 62 2.46 13.84 1.67
CA ASN A 62 1.64 14.45 2.73
C ASN A 62 1.43 13.49 3.90
#